data_AF-A0A1B0DBD9-F1
#
_entry.id   AF-A0A1B0DBD9-F1
#
_cell.length_a   1.000
_cell.length_b   1.000
_cell.length_c   1.000
_cell.angle_alpha   90.00
_cell.angle_beta   90.00
_cell.angle_gamma   90.00
#
_symmetry.space_group_name_H-M   'P 1'
#
loop_
_entity.id
_entity.type
_entity.pdbx_description
1 polymer ?
#
loop_
_entity_poly.entity_id
_entity_poly.type
_entity_poly.pdbx_seq_one_letter_code
_entity_poly.pdbx_strand_id
1 'polypeptide(L)'
;MAWASTIDGRRKGACLFCQEYFMDLYLLAELKTISLKVTTVDMQKPPPDFRTNFEATHPPILIDNGLAILENDKIERHIMKNIPGGYNLFVQDKEVATLIENLYSKLKLMLVKKDETKNNSLLAHLKKINDHLASRDTRFLTGDTMCCFDCELMPRLQHIRVAGKYFVDFEIPVST
;
A
#
# COMPACT_ATOMS: atom_id res chain seq x y z
N MET A 1 -3.23 8.41 -10.73
CA MET A 1 -3.12 9.67 -9.95
C MET A 1 -2.98 9.32 -8.48
N ALA A 2 -2.18 10.09 -7.75
CA ALA A 2 -1.88 9.87 -6.33
C ALA A 2 -2.05 11.17 -5.54
N TRP A 3 -2.23 11.06 -4.21
CA TRP A 3 -2.20 12.21 -3.32
C TRP A 3 -0.85 12.92 -3.36
N ALA A 4 -0.87 14.25 -3.43
CA ALA A 4 0.30 15.06 -3.13
C ALA A 4 0.52 15.17 -1.61
N SER A 5 1.74 15.57 -1.22
CA SER A 5 2.10 15.86 0.16
C SER A 5 1.30 17.03 0.68
N THR A 6 0.78 16.91 1.90
CA THR A 6 0.08 17.99 2.61
C THR A 6 1.02 19.11 3.08
N ILE A 7 2.34 18.94 2.92
CA ILE A 7 3.35 19.94 3.32
C ILE A 7 3.63 20.93 2.18
N ASP A 8 3.71 20.44 0.93
CA ASP A 8 4.12 21.28 -0.22
C ASP A 8 3.20 21.18 -1.45
N GLY A 9 2.20 20.31 -1.45
CA GLY A 9 1.28 20.11 -2.57
C GLY A 9 1.93 19.55 -3.84
N ARG A 10 3.17 19.05 -3.77
CA ARG A 10 3.97 18.62 -4.94
C ARG A 10 4.53 17.21 -4.82
N ARG A 11 5.20 16.89 -3.71
CA ARG A 11 5.78 15.55 -3.51
C ARG A 11 4.68 14.51 -3.38
N LYS A 12 5.03 13.22 -3.51
CA LYS A 12 4.10 12.13 -3.18
C LYS A 12 3.64 12.21 -1.72
N GLY A 13 2.34 12.03 -1.48
CA GLY A 13 1.74 11.94 -0.16
C GLY A 13 1.98 10.59 0.52
N ALA A 14 1.36 10.40 1.69
CA ALA A 14 1.50 9.21 2.54
C ALA A 14 0.32 8.22 2.43
N CYS A 15 -0.50 8.31 1.37
CA CYS A 15 -1.64 7.41 1.20
C CYS A 15 -1.16 5.97 0.92
N LEU A 16 -1.59 5.01 1.76
CA LEU A 16 -1.25 3.59 1.62
C LEU A 16 -1.67 3.02 0.27
N PHE A 17 -2.93 3.18 -0.11
CA PHE A 17 -3.47 2.69 -1.39
C PHE A 17 -2.74 3.31 -2.59
N CYS A 18 -2.35 4.58 -2.51
CA CYS A 18 -1.55 5.20 -3.57
C CYS A 18 -0.18 4.54 -3.71
N GLN A 19 0.47 4.17 -2.60
CA GLN A 19 1.78 3.52 -2.64
C GLN A 19 1.66 2.06 -3.08
N GLU A 20 0.65 1.35 -2.60
CA GLU A 20 0.32 -0.03 -2.97
C GLU A 20 0.13 -0.16 -4.49
N TYR A 21 -0.82 0.57 -5.07
CA TYR A 21 -1.07 0.51 -6.51
C TYR A 21 0.06 1.13 -7.35
N PHE A 22 0.84 2.06 -6.79
CA PHE A 22 2.07 2.51 -7.44
C PHE A 22 3.07 1.37 -7.56
N MET A 23 3.28 0.58 -6.51
CA MET A 23 4.19 -0.56 -6.52
C MET A 23 3.70 -1.63 -7.49
N ASP A 24 2.41 -1.97 -7.48
CA ASP A 24 1.83 -2.93 -8.42
C ASP A 24 2.09 -2.53 -9.87
N LEU A 25 1.76 -1.29 -10.23
CA LEU A 25 1.94 -0.78 -11.59
C LEU A 25 3.42 -0.62 -11.95
N TYR A 26 4.28 -0.28 -10.99
CA TYR A 26 5.71 -0.15 -11.24
C TYR A 26 6.33 -1.50 -11.59
N LEU A 27 5.97 -2.57 -10.87
CA LEU A 27 6.38 -3.93 -11.17
C LEU A 27 5.95 -4.36 -12.58
N LEU A 28 4.71 -4.05 -12.98
CA LEU A 28 4.23 -4.34 -14.33
C LEU A 28 4.97 -3.51 -15.39
N ALA A 29 5.30 -2.25 -15.09
CA ALA A 29 6.11 -1.42 -15.98
C ALA A 29 7.56 -1.94 -16.14
N GLU A 30 8.16 -2.51 -15.08
CA GLU A 30 9.49 -3.14 -15.15
C GLU A 30 9.49 -4.38 -16.07
N LEU A 31 8.38 -5.11 -16.12
CA LEU A 31 8.17 -6.20 -17.09
C LEU A 31 7.95 -5.69 -18.52
N LYS A 32 7.99 -4.36 -18.75
CA LYS A 32 7.75 -3.68 -20.02
C LYS A 32 6.37 -3.97 -20.62
N THR A 33 5.40 -4.35 -19.81
CA THR A 33 4.03 -4.62 -20.27
C THR A 33 3.20 -3.35 -20.39
N ILE A 34 3.55 -2.31 -19.63
CA ILE A 34 2.88 -1.01 -19.62
C ILE A 34 3.87 0.15 -19.55
N SER A 35 3.39 1.34 -19.89
CA SER A 35 4.06 2.61 -19.57
C SER A 35 3.36 3.25 -18.37
N LEU A 36 4.11 3.53 -17.31
CA LEU A 36 3.56 4.11 -16.09
C LEU A 36 3.82 5.61 -16.03
N LYS A 37 2.74 6.40 -15.94
CA LYS A 37 2.79 7.82 -15.62
C LYS A 37 2.11 8.09 -14.29
N VAL A 38 2.81 8.79 -13.39
CA VAL A 38 2.28 9.15 -12.07
C VAL A 38 2.07 10.65 -12.00
N THR A 39 0.83 11.03 -11.70
CA THR A 39 0.43 12.42 -11.46
C THR A 39 0.01 12.56 -10.01
N THR A 40 0.66 13.45 -9.28
CA THR A 40 0.26 13.85 -7.92
C THR A 40 -0.78 14.96 -7.99
N VAL A 41 -1.78 14.91 -7.10
CA VAL A 41 -2.85 15.90 -7.02
C VAL A 41 -2.89 16.47 -5.61
N ASP A 42 -2.76 17.79 -5.50
CA ASP A 42 -3.05 18.53 -4.28
C ASP A 42 -4.57 18.71 -4.16
N MET A 43 -5.20 17.99 -3.25
CA MET A 43 -6.66 18.06 -3.06
C MET A 43 -7.12 19.32 -2.32
N GLN A 44 -6.20 20.13 -1.75
CA GLN A 44 -6.54 21.46 -1.24
C GLN A 44 -6.62 22.48 -2.39
N LYS A 45 -5.88 22.24 -3.48
CA LYS A 45 -5.85 23.08 -4.69
C LYS A 45 -5.88 22.21 -5.95
N PRO A 46 -6.97 21.45 -6.19
CA PRO A 46 -7.04 20.56 -7.33
C PRO A 46 -7.11 21.36 -8.64
N PRO A 47 -6.66 20.80 -9.78
CA PRO A 47 -6.84 21.42 -11.09
C PRO A 47 -8.33 21.74 -11.38
N PRO A 48 -8.64 22.79 -12.16
CA PRO A 48 -10.02 23.23 -12.40
C PRO A 48 -10.96 22.12 -12.86
N ASP A 49 -10.50 21.27 -13.78
CA ASP A 49 -11.33 20.23 -14.39
C ASP A 49 -11.38 18.93 -13.57
N PHE A 50 -10.66 18.85 -12.43
CA PHE A 50 -10.56 17.62 -11.65
C PHE A 50 -11.93 17.17 -11.12
N ARG A 51 -12.75 18.10 -10.63
CA ARG A 51 -14.08 17.79 -10.09
C ARG A 51 -15.02 17.26 -11.16
N THR A 52 -15.00 17.87 -12.34
CA THR A 52 -15.83 17.46 -13.48
C THR A 52 -15.42 16.09 -14.01
N ASN A 53 -14.11 15.83 -14.09
CA ASN A 53 -13.58 14.60 -14.69
C ASN A 53 -13.62 13.38 -13.76
N PHE A 54 -13.60 13.59 -12.44
CA PHE A 54 -13.45 12.50 -11.45
C PHE A 54 -14.47 12.55 -10.31
N GLU A 55 -15.54 13.34 -10.46
CA GLU A 55 -16.65 13.44 -9.51
C GLU A 55 -16.20 13.77 -8.07
N ALA A 56 -15.11 14.55 -7.94
CA ALA A 56 -14.46 14.86 -6.67
C ALA A 56 -13.97 13.63 -5.87
N THR A 57 -13.80 12.46 -6.53
CA THR A 57 -13.24 11.26 -5.91
C THR A 57 -11.80 11.49 -5.45
N HIS A 58 -11.47 10.99 -4.27
CA HIS A 58 -10.12 11.06 -3.72
C HIS A 58 -9.19 10.05 -4.42
N PRO A 59 -7.91 10.40 -4.66
CA PRO A 59 -6.93 9.43 -5.12
C PRO A 59 -6.77 8.24 -4.14
N PRO A 60 -6.31 7.05 -4.60
CA PRO A 60 -5.80 6.79 -5.94
C PRO A 60 -6.90 6.73 -7.01
N ILE A 61 -6.57 7.20 -8.22
CA ILE A 61 -7.41 7.07 -9.42
C ILE A 61 -6.54 6.46 -10.51
N LEU A 62 -6.97 5.36 -11.12
CA LEU A 62 -6.30 4.78 -12.27
C LEU A 62 -6.92 5.32 -13.55
N ILE A 63 -6.10 5.67 -14.53
CA ILE A 63 -6.55 6.05 -15.88
C ILE A 63 -5.86 5.13 -16.86
N ASP A 64 -6.64 4.32 -17.57
CA ASP A 64 -6.16 3.38 -18.58
C ASP A 64 -6.84 3.70 -19.91
N ASN A 65 -6.06 4.16 -20.89
CA ASN A 65 -6.56 4.53 -22.22
C ASN A 65 -7.80 5.44 -22.22
N GLY A 66 -7.87 6.38 -21.27
CA GLY A 66 -8.98 7.32 -21.10
C GLY A 66 -10.10 6.83 -20.19
N LEU A 67 -10.13 5.55 -19.81
CA LEU A 67 -11.04 5.02 -18.80
C LEU A 67 -10.52 5.37 -17.41
N ALA A 68 -11.32 6.11 -16.63
CA ALA A 68 -11.01 6.40 -15.23
C ALA A 68 -11.66 5.37 -14.29
N ILE A 69 -10.84 4.78 -13.42
CA ILE A 69 -11.26 3.84 -12.37
C ILE A 69 -11.00 4.50 -11.02
N LEU A 70 -12.07 4.73 -10.26
CA LEU A 70 -12.08 5.65 -9.12
C LEU A 70 -12.15 4.94 -7.75
N GLU A 71 -12.65 3.71 -7.70
CA GLU A 71 -12.82 2.93 -6.46
C GLU A 71 -11.68 1.92 -6.30
N ASN A 72 -11.16 1.78 -5.09
CA ASN A 72 -9.99 0.94 -4.79
C ASN A 72 -10.17 -0.54 -5.21
N ASP A 73 -11.29 -1.15 -4.88
CA ASP A 73 -11.59 -2.55 -5.24
C ASP A 73 -11.70 -2.75 -6.76
N LYS A 74 -12.19 -1.72 -7.47
CA LYS A 74 -12.24 -1.70 -8.93
C LYS A 74 -10.86 -1.47 -9.54
N ILE A 75 -10.01 -0.62 -8.95
CA ILE A 75 -8.62 -0.42 -9.37
C ILE A 75 -7.87 -1.75 -9.27
N GLU A 76 -7.92 -2.39 -8.11
CA GLU A 76 -7.29 -3.68 -7.86
C GLU A 76 -7.74 -4.73 -8.89
N ARG A 77 -9.06 -4.87 -9.06
CA ARG A 77 -9.64 -5.78 -10.04
C ARG A 77 -9.21 -5.47 -11.48
N HIS A 78 -9.11 -4.19 -11.84
CA HIS A 78 -8.68 -3.76 -13.17
C HIS A 78 -7.20 -4.08 -13.39
N ILE A 79 -6.33 -3.84 -12.42
CA ILE A 79 -4.91 -4.21 -12.51
C ILE A 79 -4.80 -5.74 -12.69
N MET A 80 -5.51 -6.52 -11.87
CA MET A 80 -5.49 -7.98 -11.94
C MET A 80 -5.97 -8.54 -13.30
N LYS A 81 -7.08 -8.02 -13.83
CA LYS A 81 -7.78 -8.63 -14.99
C LYS A 81 -7.47 -7.99 -16.34
N ASN A 82 -7.18 -6.70 -16.35
CA ASN A 82 -7.12 -5.91 -17.59
C ASN A 82 -5.69 -5.48 -17.95
N ILE A 83 -4.78 -5.42 -16.98
CA ILE A 83 -3.39 -5.04 -17.24
C ILE A 83 -2.52 -6.28 -17.50
N PRO A 84 -1.72 -6.32 -18.58
CA PRO A 84 -0.88 -7.48 -18.87
C PRO A 84 0.16 -7.73 -17.77
N GLY A 85 0.23 -8.97 -17.30
CA GLY A 85 1.04 -9.38 -16.14
C GLY A 85 0.30 -9.32 -14.80
N GLY A 86 -0.85 -8.63 -14.73
CA GLY A 86 -1.64 -8.49 -13.50
C GLY A 86 -2.04 -9.82 -12.87
N TYR A 87 -2.46 -10.81 -13.67
CA TYR A 87 -2.84 -12.13 -13.15
C TYR A 87 -1.70 -12.82 -12.37
N ASN A 88 -0.45 -12.64 -12.78
CA ASN A 88 0.71 -13.24 -12.10
C ASN A 88 1.10 -12.47 -10.83
N LEU A 89 0.84 -11.17 -10.80
CA LEU A 89 1.10 -10.30 -9.64
C LEU A 89 0.08 -10.56 -8.51
N PHE A 90 -1.18 -10.79 -8.86
CA PHE A 90 -2.29 -11.05 -7.94
C PHE A 90 -2.40 -12.53 -7.59
N VAL A 91 -1.44 -13.01 -6.79
CA VAL A 91 -1.35 -14.39 -6.33
C VAL A 91 -2.53 -14.74 -5.40
N GLN A 92 -3.06 -15.96 -5.55
CA GLN A 92 -4.09 -16.47 -4.64
C GLN A 92 -3.45 -17.24 -3.48
N ASP A 93 -3.23 -16.57 -2.36
CA ASP A 93 -2.77 -17.20 -1.11
C ASP A 93 -3.65 -16.74 0.06
N LYS A 94 -4.54 -17.62 0.52
CA LYS A 94 -5.47 -17.32 1.62
C LYS A 94 -4.74 -17.20 2.96
N GLU A 95 -3.66 -17.93 3.15
CA GLU A 95 -2.86 -17.88 4.38
C GLU A 95 -2.22 -16.49 4.51
N VAL A 96 -1.58 -16.01 3.44
CA VAL A 96 -0.95 -14.68 3.41
C VAL A 96 -1.99 -13.56 3.52
N ALA A 97 -3.13 -13.68 2.82
CA ALA A 97 -4.21 -12.69 2.91
C ALA A 97 -4.68 -12.51 4.37
N THR A 98 -4.95 -13.62 5.08
CA THR A 98 -5.34 -13.57 6.50
C THR A 98 -4.20 -13.11 7.41
N LEU A 99 -2.95 -13.45 7.07
CA LEU A 99 -1.77 -13.07 7.84
C LEU A 99 -1.59 -11.55 7.91
N ILE A 100 -1.78 -10.83 6.81
CA ILE A 100 -1.54 -9.37 6.75
C ILE A 100 -2.79 -8.53 7.02
N GLU A 101 -3.97 -9.15 7.03
CA GLU A 101 -5.25 -8.50 7.29
C GLU A 101 -5.22 -7.73 8.62
N ASN A 102 -5.90 -6.58 8.69
CA ASN A 102 -6.06 -5.78 9.91
C ASN A 102 -4.77 -5.23 10.57
N LEU A 103 -3.59 -5.44 9.97
CA LEU A 103 -2.33 -4.91 10.49
C LEU A 103 -2.36 -3.37 10.66
N TYR A 104 -2.87 -2.65 9.65
CA TYR A 104 -2.94 -1.19 9.71
C TYR A 104 -3.93 -0.67 10.77
N SER A 105 -5.01 -1.40 11.03
CA SER A 105 -5.95 -1.04 12.09
C SER A 105 -5.28 -1.06 13.47
N LYS A 106 -4.38 -2.02 13.71
CA LYS A 106 -3.56 -2.07 14.95
C LYS A 106 -2.63 -0.87 15.06
N LEU A 107 -1.97 -0.46 13.96
CA LEU A 107 -1.17 0.76 13.93
C LEU A 107 -2.01 1.99 14.29
N LYS A 108 -3.18 2.18 13.65
CA LYS A 108 -4.05 3.33 13.95
C LYS A 108 -4.40 3.40 15.44
N LEU A 109 -4.76 2.28 16.04
CA LEU A 109 -5.09 2.21 17.47
C LEU A 109 -3.89 2.56 18.36
N MET A 110 -2.70 2.07 17.99
CA MET A 110 -1.44 2.35 18.69
C MET A 110 -1.11 3.85 18.68
N LEU A 111 -1.35 4.55 17.57
CA LEU A 111 -1.02 5.98 17.41
C LEU A 111 -1.93 6.95 18.17
N VAL A 112 -3.09 6.51 18.67
CA VAL A 112 -4.03 7.40 19.39
C VAL A 112 -3.44 7.88 20.72
N LYS A 113 -2.77 6.99 21.45
CA LYS A 113 -2.07 7.28 22.70
C LYS A 113 -1.09 6.14 23.00
N LYS A 114 0.02 6.47 23.68
CA LYS A 114 0.96 5.46 24.16
C LYS A 114 0.24 4.48 25.08
N ASP A 115 0.22 3.20 24.69
CA ASP A 115 -0.49 2.13 25.36
C ASP A 115 0.21 0.80 25.06
N GLU A 116 0.90 0.25 26.06
CA GLU A 116 1.68 -0.97 25.88
C GLU A 116 0.83 -2.18 25.47
N THR A 117 -0.46 -2.21 25.83
CA THR A 117 -1.36 -3.28 25.37
C THR A 117 -1.52 -3.25 23.85
N LYS A 118 -1.63 -2.05 23.28
CA LYS A 118 -1.76 -1.86 21.83
C LYS A 118 -0.43 -2.11 21.11
N ASN A 119 0.68 -1.65 21.69
CA ASN A 119 2.03 -1.94 21.20
C ASN A 119 2.24 -3.46 21.10
N ASN A 120 1.95 -4.18 22.19
CA ASN A 120 2.08 -5.64 22.25
C ASN A 120 1.14 -6.34 21.26
N SER A 121 -0.07 -5.80 21.03
CA SER A 121 -1.00 -6.36 20.03
C SER A 121 -0.50 -6.21 18.59
N LEU A 122 0.17 -5.09 18.27
CA LEU A 122 0.84 -4.90 16.98
C LEU A 122 2.08 -5.79 16.88
N LEU A 123 2.90 -5.84 17.93
CA LEU A 123 4.12 -6.64 17.98
C LEU A 123 3.82 -8.13 17.81
N ALA A 124 2.77 -8.65 18.47
CA ALA A 124 2.32 -10.02 18.29
C ALA A 124 1.90 -10.33 16.84
N HIS A 125 1.33 -9.34 16.12
CA HIS A 125 1.01 -9.48 14.71
C HIS A 125 2.27 -9.50 13.84
N LEU A 126 3.19 -8.56 14.07
CA LEU A 126 4.48 -8.52 13.39
C LEU A 126 5.28 -9.81 13.62
N LYS A 127 5.21 -10.40 14.81
CA LYS A 127 5.83 -11.70 15.10
C LYS A 127 5.26 -12.81 14.21
N LYS A 128 3.93 -12.86 13.99
CA LYS A 128 3.34 -13.85 13.07
C LYS A 128 3.86 -13.69 11.64
N ILE A 129 4.01 -12.45 11.17
CA ILE A 129 4.59 -12.16 9.85
C ILE A 129 6.05 -12.59 9.79
N ASN A 130 6.84 -12.29 10.83
CA ASN A 130 8.22 -12.74 10.95
C ASN A 130 8.34 -14.27 10.94
N ASP A 131 7.51 -14.96 11.73
CA ASP A 131 7.51 -16.42 11.82
C ASP A 131 7.12 -17.05 10.47
N HIS A 132 6.18 -16.45 9.72
CA HIS A 132 5.82 -16.87 8.36
C HIS A 132 6.99 -16.70 7.37
N LEU A 133 7.66 -15.54 7.38
CA LEU A 133 8.82 -15.31 6.51
C LEU A 133 9.97 -16.29 6.83
N ALA A 134 10.23 -16.52 8.11
CA ALA A 134 11.25 -17.47 8.56
C ALA A 134 10.91 -18.93 8.21
N SER A 135 9.63 -19.30 8.23
CA SER A 135 9.21 -20.68 7.89
C SER A 135 9.20 -20.94 6.39
N ARG A 136 8.85 -19.94 5.57
CA ARG A 136 8.86 -20.05 4.10
C ARG A 136 10.28 -20.02 3.53
N ASP A 137 11.22 -19.37 4.21
CA ASP A 137 12.62 -19.19 3.76
C ASP A 137 12.72 -18.59 2.35
N THR A 138 11.87 -17.60 2.09
CA THR A 138 11.77 -16.89 0.81
C THR A 138 11.99 -15.40 0.98
N ARG A 139 12.37 -14.73 -0.11
CA ARG A 139 12.62 -13.28 -0.07
C ARG A 139 11.37 -12.45 0.26
N PHE A 140 10.20 -12.85 -0.23
CA PHE A 140 8.91 -12.15 -0.11
C PHE A 140 7.83 -13.09 0.43
N LEU A 141 6.61 -12.56 0.65
CA LEU A 141 5.54 -13.28 1.37
C LEU A 141 5.14 -14.62 0.74
N THR A 142 5.20 -14.72 -0.59
CA THR A 142 4.74 -15.90 -1.36
C THR A 142 5.85 -16.57 -2.16
N GLY A 143 7.11 -16.11 -2.06
CA GLY A 143 8.22 -16.60 -2.89
C GLY A 143 9.34 -15.59 -3.07
N ASP A 144 10.15 -15.75 -4.10
CA ASP A 144 11.31 -14.87 -4.37
C ASP A 144 11.00 -13.67 -5.27
N THR A 145 9.76 -13.56 -5.73
CA THR A 145 9.25 -12.44 -6.55
C THR A 145 8.15 -11.72 -5.78
N MET A 146 8.11 -10.39 -5.88
CA MET A 146 7.06 -9.58 -5.26
C MET A 146 5.67 -9.89 -5.86
N CYS A 147 4.66 -9.87 -5.01
CA CYS A 147 3.25 -10.00 -5.36
C CYS A 147 2.41 -8.84 -4.80
N CYS A 148 1.10 -8.86 -5.03
CA CYS A 148 0.16 -7.88 -4.49
C CYS A 148 0.23 -7.76 -2.95
N PHE A 149 0.42 -8.88 -2.23
CA PHE A 149 0.52 -8.87 -0.77
C PHE A 149 1.75 -8.12 -0.26
N ASP A 150 2.86 -8.16 -0.99
CA ASP A 150 4.06 -7.40 -0.64
C ASP A 150 3.83 -5.89 -0.85
N CYS A 151 3.17 -5.55 -1.95
CA CYS A 151 2.76 -4.17 -2.27
C CYS A 151 1.77 -3.62 -1.24
N GLU A 152 0.95 -4.48 -0.63
CA GLU A 152 0.07 -4.13 0.48
C GLU A 152 0.87 -3.96 1.80
N LEU A 153 1.72 -4.93 2.13
CA LEU A 153 2.39 -5.01 3.43
C LEU A 153 3.47 -3.94 3.59
N MET A 154 4.32 -3.73 2.59
CA MET A 154 5.50 -2.86 2.71
C MET A 154 5.17 -1.39 3.04
N PRO A 155 4.16 -0.74 2.41
CA PRO A 155 3.73 0.61 2.80
C PRO A 155 3.28 0.68 4.26
N ARG A 156 2.60 -0.35 4.76
CA ARG A 156 2.13 -0.44 6.15
C ARG A 156 3.30 -0.60 7.12
N LEU A 157 4.27 -1.48 6.81
CA LEU A 157 5.49 -1.62 7.60
C LEU A 157 6.27 -0.31 7.67
N GLN A 158 6.35 0.43 6.57
CA GLN A 158 7.02 1.74 6.54
C GLN A 158 6.31 2.75 7.45
N HIS A 159 4.97 2.79 7.45
CA HIS A 159 4.21 3.62 8.37
C HIS A 159 4.41 3.21 9.84
N ILE A 160 4.44 1.90 10.13
CA ILE A 160 4.71 1.39 11.48
C ILE A 160 6.06 1.90 11.97
N ARG A 161 7.12 1.78 11.15
CA ARG A 161 8.47 2.23 11.53
C ARG A 161 8.55 3.73 11.77
N VAL A 162 8.02 4.54 10.84
CA VAL A 162 8.18 5.99 10.89
C VAL A 162 7.23 6.62 11.91
N ALA A 163 5.93 6.34 11.80
CA ALA A 163 4.93 6.94 12.69
C ALA A 163 5.00 6.32 14.09
N GLY A 164 5.25 5.01 14.20
CA GLY A 164 5.40 4.34 15.49
C GLY A 164 6.54 4.94 16.31
N LYS A 165 7.71 5.12 15.69
CA LYS A 165 8.85 5.77 16.36
C LYS A 165 8.54 7.22 16.73
N TYR A 166 7.99 7.99 15.80
CA TYR A 166 7.76 9.43 16.00
C TYR A 166 6.70 9.75 17.07
N PHE A 167 5.56 9.05 17.07
CA PHE A 167 4.42 9.41 17.92
C PHE A 167 4.40 8.69 19.28
N VAL A 168 4.91 7.46 19.35
CA VAL A 168 4.79 6.61 20.56
C VAL A 168 6.10 5.91 20.95
N ASP A 169 7.21 6.23 20.28
CA ASP A 169 8.53 5.64 20.50
C ASP A 169 8.53 4.10 20.35
N PHE A 170 7.70 3.59 19.43
CA PHE A 170 7.64 2.17 19.09
C PHE A 170 8.70 1.82 18.05
N GLU A 171 9.44 0.73 18.28
CA GLU A 171 10.39 0.14 17.33
C GLU A 171 10.06 -1.33 17.08
N ILE A 172 10.23 -1.77 15.83
CA ILE A 172 10.17 -3.19 15.49
C ILE A 172 11.49 -3.81 16.01
N PRO A 173 11.44 -4.84 16.86
CA PRO A 173 12.65 -5.48 17.36
C PRO A 173 13.51 -6.02 16.22
N VAL A 174 14.83 -5.85 16.36
CA VAL A 174 15.80 -6.55 15.51
C VAL A 174 15.95 -7.98 16.01
N SER A 175 16.05 -8.94 15.11
CA SER A 175 16.33 -10.34 15.46
C SER A 175 17.68 -10.41 16.18
N THR A 176 17.68 -10.87 17.43
CA THR A 176 18.88 -11.28 18.18
C THR A 176 19.29 -12.69 17.83
#